data_AF-A0A538LYF5-F1
#
_entry.id   AF-A0A538LYF5-F1
#
_cell.length_a   1.000
_cell.length_b   1.000
_cell.length_c   1.000
_cell.angle_alpha   90.00
_cell.angle_beta   90.00
_cell.angle_gamma   90.00
#
_symmetry.space_group_name_H-M   'P 1'
#
loop_
_entity.id
_entity.type
_entity.pdbx_description
1 polymer ?
#
loop_
_entity_poly.entity_id
_entity_poly.type
_entity_poly.pdbx_seq_one_letter_code
_entity_poly.pdbx_strand_id
1 'polypeptide(L)'
;MTTVTSSIVILNGMVTPQGVPTTYQFQYGSTPSYGGRAPGKPVALGAGASAVSVSARIAYLTPGATYHYKLTASKAGREIGTADATFTTARR
;
A
#
# COMPACT_ATOMS: atom_id res chain seq x y z
N MET A 1 18.03 5.36 -27.72
CA MET A 1 18.29 5.87 -26.35
C MET A 1 17.07 5.53 -25.51
N THR A 2 17.22 4.73 -24.46
CA THR A 2 16.11 4.37 -23.56
C THR A 2 16.30 5.08 -22.23
N THR A 3 15.57 6.17 -22.05
CA THR A 3 15.47 6.87 -20.77
C THR A 3 14.35 6.23 -19.95
N VAL A 4 14.72 5.43 -18.94
CA VAL A 4 13.76 4.92 -17.96
C VAL A 4 13.64 5.95 -16.85
N THR A 5 12.59 6.76 -16.89
CA THR A 5 12.25 7.72 -15.85
C THR A 5 11.29 7.06 -14.88
N SER A 6 11.80 6.47 -13.79
CA SER A 6 10.98 5.85 -12.74
C SER A 6 10.98 6.68 -11.46
N SER A 7 9.81 6.83 -10.84
CA SER A 7 9.64 7.40 -9.51
C SER A 7 9.41 6.29 -8.46
N ILE A 8 9.80 6.57 -7.21
CA ILE A 8 9.61 5.69 -6.06
C ILE A 8 8.72 6.41 -5.06
N VAL A 9 7.81 5.67 -4.41
CA VAL A 9 7.05 6.17 -3.25
C VAL A 9 7.17 5.17 -2.10
N ILE A 10 7.11 5.69 -0.88
CA ILE A 10 6.96 4.89 0.33
C ILE A 10 5.59 5.23 0.90
N LEU A 11 4.68 4.26 0.84
CA LEU A 11 3.38 4.37 1.48
C LEU A 11 3.55 3.99 2.94
N ASN A 12 2.99 4.79 3.83
CA ASN A 12 2.97 4.53 5.26
C ASN A 12 1.53 4.42 5.73
N GLY A 13 1.30 3.60 6.74
CA GLY A 13 0.00 3.45 7.35
C GLY A 13 0.09 2.79 8.71
N MET A 14 -1.07 2.56 9.30
CA MET A 14 -1.19 2.00 10.64
C MET A 14 -2.26 0.92 10.64
N VAL A 15 -1.96 -0.23 11.25
CA VAL A 15 -2.89 -1.35 11.40
C VAL A 15 -2.90 -1.79 12.84
N THR A 16 -4.10 -1.99 13.41
CA THR A 16 -4.27 -2.48 14.78
C THR A 16 -4.88 -3.88 14.74
N PRO A 17 -4.11 -4.96 14.99
CA PRO A 17 -4.61 -6.33 14.92
C PRO A 17 -5.64 -6.68 16.01
N GLN A 18 -5.61 -5.97 17.16
CA GLN A 18 -6.53 -6.16 18.30
C GLN A 18 -6.66 -7.65 18.73
N GLY A 19 -5.54 -8.34 18.91
CA GLY A 19 -5.55 -9.70 19.46
C GLY A 19 -5.83 -10.83 18.46
N VAL A 20 -5.99 -10.54 17.16
CA VAL A 20 -6.23 -11.58 16.13
C VAL A 20 -5.15 -11.49 15.06
N PRO A 21 -4.66 -12.65 14.55
CA PRO A 21 -3.72 -12.68 13.44
C PRO A 21 -4.20 -11.81 12.28
N THR A 22 -3.42 -10.78 11.99
CA THR A 22 -3.73 -9.80 10.95
C THR A 22 -2.59 -9.74 9.95
N THR A 23 -2.92 -9.69 8.66
CA THR A 23 -1.98 -9.36 7.60
C THR A 23 -2.31 -7.99 7.03
N TYR A 24 -1.33 -7.32 6.41
CA TYR A 24 -1.57 -6.09 5.67
C TYR A 24 -0.99 -6.15 4.26
N GLN A 25 -1.58 -5.34 3.38
CA GLN A 25 -1.11 -5.12 2.03
C GLN A 25 -1.63 -3.76 1.51
N PHE A 26 -0.80 -3.01 0.80
CA PHE A 26 -1.25 -1.83 0.07
C PHE A 26 -1.72 -2.25 -1.32
N GLN A 27 -2.84 -1.68 -1.76
CA GLN A 27 -3.28 -1.73 -3.15
C GLN A 27 -3.02 -0.37 -3.77
N TYR A 28 -2.53 -0.35 -5.01
CA TYR A 28 -2.23 0.89 -5.71
C TYR A 28 -2.51 0.77 -7.20
N GLY A 29 -2.76 1.87 -7.89
CA GLY A 29 -2.96 1.89 -9.33
C GLY A 29 -3.18 3.29 -9.85
N SER A 30 -3.17 3.46 -11.17
CA SER A 30 -3.52 4.75 -11.82
C SER A 30 -5.03 5.02 -11.79
N THR A 31 -5.85 4.07 -11.36
CA THR A 31 -7.30 4.16 -11.26
C THR A 31 -7.80 3.60 -9.92
N PRO A 32 -9.04 3.95 -9.51
CA PRO A 32 -9.67 3.42 -8.28
C PRO A 32 -9.93 1.91 -8.27
N SER A 33 -9.83 1.25 -9.43
CA SER A 33 -9.88 -0.22 -9.50
C SER A 33 -8.63 -0.87 -8.88
N TYR A 34 -7.57 -0.07 -8.71
CA TYR A 34 -6.21 -0.50 -8.35
C TYR A 34 -5.66 -1.52 -9.37
N GLY A 35 -4.34 -1.49 -9.61
CA GLY A 35 -3.70 -2.36 -10.62
C GLY A 35 -2.58 -3.22 -10.04
N GLY A 36 -2.13 -2.91 -8.83
CA GLY A 36 -0.99 -3.52 -8.18
C GLY A 36 -1.17 -3.64 -6.68
N ARG A 37 -0.35 -4.50 -6.09
CA ARG A 37 -0.30 -4.73 -4.65
C ARG A 37 1.14 -4.66 -4.16
N ALA A 38 1.35 -3.98 -3.03
CA ALA A 38 2.67 -3.80 -2.43
C ALA A 38 2.61 -3.99 -0.90
N PRO A 39 3.51 -4.80 -0.32
CA PRO A 39 4.36 -5.78 -1.01
C PRO A 39 3.51 -6.82 -1.79
N GLY A 40 4.11 -7.52 -2.75
CA GLY A 40 3.38 -8.45 -3.64
C GLY A 40 2.68 -9.61 -2.93
N LYS A 41 3.09 -9.92 -1.70
CA LYS A 41 2.41 -10.84 -0.78
C LYS A 41 1.97 -10.10 0.49
N PRO A 42 0.81 -10.44 1.09
CA PRO A 42 0.42 -9.89 2.39
C PRO A 42 1.48 -10.17 3.46
N VAL A 43 1.74 -9.20 4.33
CA VAL A 43 2.70 -9.32 5.42
C VAL A 43 1.96 -9.53 6.74
N ALA A 44 2.37 -10.53 7.51
CA ALA A 44 1.78 -10.81 8.82
C ALA A 44 2.29 -9.84 9.88
N LEU A 45 1.35 -9.25 10.63
CA LEU A 45 1.61 -8.41 11.80
C LEU A 45 1.49 -9.20 13.11
N GLY A 46 1.06 -10.46 13.03
CA GLY A 46 0.72 -11.27 14.20
C GLY A 46 -0.60 -10.84 14.85
N ALA A 47 -0.77 -11.21 16.11
CA ALA A 47 -1.99 -11.00 16.89
C ALA A 47 -1.82 -9.92 17.99
N GLY A 48 -0.96 -8.94 17.77
CA GLY A 48 -0.71 -7.87 18.75
C GLY A 48 -1.98 -7.04 19.06
N ALA A 49 -2.08 -6.52 20.28
CA ALA A 49 -3.18 -5.62 20.65
C ALA A 49 -2.94 -4.16 20.21
N SER A 50 -1.67 -3.77 20.06
CA SER A 50 -1.26 -2.40 19.76
C SER A 50 -1.29 -2.08 18.27
N ALA A 51 -1.40 -0.78 17.97
CA ALA A 51 -1.24 -0.27 16.61
C ALA A 51 0.19 -0.50 16.11
N VAL A 52 0.33 -0.99 14.89
CA VAL A 52 1.60 -1.28 14.22
C VAL A 52 1.73 -0.36 13.01
N SER A 53 2.82 0.39 12.95
CA SER A 53 3.18 1.18 11.77
C SER A 53 3.67 0.25 10.66
N VAL A 54 3.09 0.40 9.48
CA VAL A 54 3.40 -0.42 8.30
C VAL A 54 3.83 0.48 7.15
N SER A 55 4.70 -0.05 6.29
CA SER A 55 5.13 0.67 5.10
C SER A 55 5.36 -0.25 3.92
N ALA A 56 5.22 0.31 2.71
CA ALA A 56 5.50 -0.39 1.48
C ALA A 56 6.20 0.54 0.48
N ARG A 57 7.31 0.06 -0.08
CA ARG A 57 8.04 0.74 -1.14
C ARG A 57 7.49 0.29 -2.50
N ILE A 58 7.07 1.24 -3.31
CA ILE A 58 6.66 1.00 -4.69
C ILE A 58 7.64 1.74 -5.61
N ALA A 59 8.24 1.02 -6.54
CA ALA A 59 9.18 1.54 -7.53
C ALA A 59 8.57 1.47 -8.94
N TYR A 60 9.28 2.02 -9.92
CA TYR A 60 8.89 1.98 -11.33
C TYR A 60 7.55 2.66 -11.64
N LEU A 61 7.21 3.70 -10.87
CA LEU A 61 6.02 4.52 -11.13
C LEU A 61 6.33 5.57 -12.20
N THR A 62 5.32 5.89 -13.01
CA THR A 62 5.39 6.94 -14.03
C THR A 62 5.48 8.31 -13.35
N PRO A 63 6.53 9.11 -13.60
CA PRO A 63 6.70 10.45 -13.04
C PRO A 63 5.58 11.40 -13.47
N GLY A 64 5.17 12.30 -12.58
CA GLY A 64 4.12 13.29 -12.86
C GLY A 64 2.70 12.73 -12.97
N ALA A 65 2.50 11.44 -12.70
CA ALA A 65 1.20 10.79 -12.70
C ALA A 65 0.63 10.67 -11.29
N THR A 66 -0.70 10.79 -11.20
CA THR A 66 -1.48 10.54 -9.98
C THR A 66 -1.80 9.06 -9.87
N TYR A 67 -1.62 8.52 -8.67
CA TYR A 67 -1.92 7.14 -8.32
C TYR A 67 -2.90 7.12 -7.14
N HIS A 68 -3.83 6.18 -7.20
CA HIS A 68 -4.72 5.80 -6.12
C HIS A 68 -4.05 4.71 -5.29
N TYR A 69 -4.24 4.75 -3.97
CA TYR A 69 -3.79 3.72 -3.06
C TYR A 69 -4.74 3.58 -1.88
N LYS A 70 -4.75 2.37 -1.30
CA LYS A 70 -5.36 2.10 -0.01
C LYS A 70 -4.57 1.05 0.74
N LEU A 71 -4.63 1.11 2.06
CA LEU A 71 -4.12 0.07 2.93
C LEU A 71 -5.26 -0.91 3.22
N THR A 72 -5.02 -2.20 3.01
CA THR A 72 -5.95 -3.28 3.35
C THR A 72 -5.32 -4.18 4.40
N ALA A 73 -6.04 -4.46 5.47
CA ALA A 73 -5.69 -5.43 6.48
C ALA A 73 -6.66 -6.61 6.41
N SER A 74 -6.16 -7.84 6.51
CA SER A 74 -7.01 -9.04 6.57
C SER A 74 -6.91 -9.67 7.96
N LYS A 75 -8.05 -9.80 8.63
CA LYS A 75 -8.18 -10.31 10.01
C LYS A 75 -9.29 -11.36 10.02
N ALA A 76 -8.95 -12.61 10.35
CA ALA A 76 -9.89 -13.74 10.39
C ALA A 76 -10.76 -13.88 9.11
N GLY A 77 -10.15 -13.70 7.93
CA GLY A 77 -10.84 -13.79 6.64
C GLY A 77 -11.65 -12.55 6.23
N ARG A 78 -11.70 -11.51 7.08
CA ARG A 78 -12.32 -10.23 6.75
C ARG A 78 -11.26 -9.22 6.34
N GLU A 79 -11.42 -8.64 5.16
CA GLU A 79 -10.62 -7.49 4.73
C GLU A 79 -11.23 -6.18 5.25
N ILE A 80 -10.37 -5.34 5.81
CA ILE A 80 -10.69 -4.00 6.31
C ILE A 80 -9.71 -3.04 5.64
N GLY A 81 -10.24 -2.09 4.87
CA GLY A 81 -9.43 -1.12 4.13
C GLY A 81 -9.58 0.30 4.64
N THR A 82 -8.59 1.13 4.38
CA THR A 82 -8.75 2.59 4.45
C THR A 82 -9.63 3.09 3.30
N ALA A 83 -10.06 4.35 3.38
CA ALA A 83 -10.59 5.07 2.22
C ALA A 83 -9.52 5.15 1.11
N ASP A 84 -9.99 5.39 -0.12
CA ASP A 84 -9.10 5.69 -1.24
C ASP A 84 -8.34 6.99 -0.96
N ALA A 85 -7.02 6.93 -1.15
CA ALA A 85 -6.15 8.08 -1.07
C ALA A 85 -5.36 8.20 -2.37
N THR A 86 -4.93 9.40 -2.70
CA THR A 86 -4.14 9.65 -3.90
C THR A 86 -2.78 10.26 -3.56
N PHE A 87 -1.80 9.98 -4.40
CA PHE A 87 -0.53 10.70 -4.40
C PHE A 87 -0.10 10.97 -5.84
N THR A 88 0.63 12.06 -6.03
CA THR A 88 1.22 12.40 -7.33
C THR A 88 2.72 12.21 -7.26
N THR A 89 3.28 11.48 -8.21
CA THR A 89 4.72 11.30 -8.30
C THR A 89 5.39 12.59 -8.75
N ALA A 90 6.59 12.87 -8.21
CA ALA A 90 7.35 14.03 -8.64
C ALA A 90 7.61 13.98 -10.16
N ARG A 91 7.46 15.14 -10.81
CA ARG A 91 7.92 15.37 -12.18
C ARG A 91 9.43 15.58 -12.11
N ARG A 92 10.18 14.93 -12.99
CA ARG A 92 11.61 15.24 -13.15
C ARG A 92 11.78 16.56 -13.87
#